data_AF-A0A354F528-F1
#
_entry.id   AF-A0A354F528-F1
#
_cell.length_a   1.000
_cell.length_b   1.000
_cell.length_c   1.000
_cell.angle_alpha   90.00
_cell.angle_beta   90.00
_cell.angle_gamma   90.00
#
_symmetry.space_group_name_H-M   'P 1'
#
loop_
_entity.id
_entity.type
_entity.pdbx_description
1 polymer ?
#
loop_
_entity_poly.entity_id
_entity_poly.type
_entity_poly.pdbx_seq_one_letter_code
_entity_poly.pdbx_strand_id
1 'polypeptide(L)' 'MGFDEIKGQDRAIKILKQGINNKHLAHAYLFHGPDGVGKKKASITFAKALNCTDFEDDVCDICVSCRKINQCIHPDVTL' A
#
# COMPACT_ATOMS: atom_id res chain seq x y z
N MET A 1 7.58 -6.12 -2.16
CA MET A 1 6.40 -5.46 -2.78
C MET A 1 6.17 -4.10 -2.11
N GLY A 2 7.13 -3.18 -2.21
CA GLY A 2 7.04 -1.82 -1.66
C GLY A 2 6.47 -0.79 -2.64
N PHE A 3 6.32 0.45 -2.17
CA PHE A 3 5.93 1.58 -3.03
C PHE A 3 6.97 1.84 -4.12
N ASP A 4 8.25 1.58 -3.84
CA ASP A 4 9.36 1.80 -4.77
C ASP A 4 9.28 0.94 -6.06
N GLU A 5 8.49 -0.14 -6.03
CA GLU A 5 8.25 -0.98 -7.20
C GLU A 5 7.14 -0.46 -8.12
N ILE A 6 6.46 0.63 -7.75
CA ILE A 6 5.40 1.27 -8.56
C ILE A 6 6.06 2.45 -9.29
N LYS A 7 6.37 2.26 -10.57
CA LYS A 7 7.11 3.25 -11.37
C LYS A 7 6.17 4.26 -12.03
N GLY A 8 6.59 5.53 -12.10
CA GLY A 8 5.89 6.60 -12.82
C GLY A 8 4.62 7.11 -12.15
N GLN A 9 4.42 6.82 -10.85
CA GLN A 9 3.25 7.25 -10.06
C GLN A 9 3.66 8.04 -8.81
N ASP A 10 4.75 8.80 -8.88
CA ASP A 10 5.38 9.47 -7.72
C ASP A 10 4.41 10.38 -6.96
N ARG A 11 3.57 11.12 -7.69
CA ARG A 11 2.55 12.00 -7.09
C ARG A 11 1.52 11.21 -6.28
N ALA A 12 1.02 10.10 -6.83
CA ALA A 12 0.02 9.28 -6.15
C ALA A 12 0.63 8.60 -4.91
N ILE A 13 1.82 8.02 -5.06
CA ILE A 13 2.57 7.39 -3.96
C ILE A 13 2.83 8.39 -2.83
N LYS A 14 3.26 9.61 -3.16
CA LYS A 14 3.50 10.67 -2.16
C LYS A 14 2.24 10.99 -1.36
N ILE A 15 1.07 11.08 -2.00
CA ILE A 15 -0.21 11.34 -1.31
C ILE A 15 -0.53 10.20 -0.34
N LEU A 16 -0.36 8.94 -0.76
CA LEU A 16 -0.61 7.77 0.07
C LEU A 16 0.33 7.72 1.29
N LYS A 17 1.64 7.90 1.07
CA LYS A 17 2.65 7.95 2.15
C LYS A 17 2.34 9.07 3.14
N GLN A 18 1.99 10.26 2.65
CA GLN A 18 1.61 11.39 3.51
C GLN A 18 0.36 11.11 4.34
N GLY A 19 -0.66 10.46 3.76
CA GLY A 19 -1.87 10.08 4.51
C GLY A 19 -1.56 9.16 5.69
N ILE A 20 -0.66 8.20 5.49
CA ILE A 20 -0.18 7.29 6.54
C ILE A 20 0.60 8.06 7.60
N ASN A 21 1.64 8.81 7.19
CA ASN A 21 2.53 9.54 8.11
C ASN A 21 1.78 10.57 8.96
N ASN A 22 0.79 11.25 8.36
CA ASN A 22 0.00 12.27 9.05
C ASN A 22 -1.19 11.68 9.82
N LYS A 23 -1.40 10.36 9.80
CA LYS A 23 -2.58 9.68 10.36
C LYS A 23 -3.91 10.28 9.90
N HIS A 24 -3.94 10.76 8.65
CA HIS A 24 -5.10 11.39 8.04
C HIS A 24 -5.51 10.59 6.82
N LEU A 25 -6.40 9.62 7.05
CA LEU A 25 -6.84 8.65 6.05
C LEU A 25 -8.32 8.87 5.72
N ALA A 26 -8.65 8.90 4.43
CA ALA A 26 -10.02 8.78 3.99
C ALA A 26 -10.55 7.35 4.23
N HIS A 27 -11.86 7.22 4.37
CA HIS A 27 -12.53 5.92 4.52
C HIS A 27 -12.48 5.08 3.23
N ALA A 28 -12.34 5.73 2.07
CA ALA A 28 -12.32 5.08 0.77
C ALA A 28 -11.37 5.80 -0.20
N TYR A 29 -10.74 5.00 -1.07
CA TYR A 29 -9.86 5.47 -2.14
C TYR A 29 -10.25 4.80 -3.46
N LEU A 30 -10.35 5.60 -4.52
CA LEU A 30 -10.56 5.10 -5.89
C LEU A 30 -9.24 5.17 -6.66
N PHE A 31 -8.69 4.00 -7.01
CA PHE A 31 -7.51 3.90 -7.88
C PHE A 31 -7.96 3.84 -9.34
N HIS A 32 -7.85 4.96 -10.07
CA HIS A 32 -8.28 5.08 -11.45
C HIS A 32 -7.10 5.32 -12.41
N GLY A 33 -7.24 4.86 -13.66
CA GLY A 33 -6.25 5.05 -14.72
C GLY A 33 -6.28 3.94 -15.78
N PRO A 34 -5.45 4.04 -16.84
CA PRO A 34 -5.34 3.03 -17.89
C PRO A 34 -4.93 1.65 -17.35
N ASP A 35 -5.11 0.60 -18.15
CA ASP A 35 -4.69 -0.75 -17.75
C ASP A 35 -3.17 -0.90 -17.79
N GLY A 36 -2.65 -1.76 -16.92
CA GLY A 36 -1.20 -1.97 -16.77
C GLY A 36 -0.46 -0.93 -15.91
N VAL A 37 -1.07 0.20 -15.52
CA VAL A 37 -0.39 1.26 -14.75
C VAL A 37 -0.12 0.92 -13.27
N GLY A 38 -0.47 -0.28 -12.82
CA GLY A 38 -0.22 -0.73 -11.45
C GLY A 38 -1.29 -0.38 -10.42
N LYS A 39 -2.54 -0.08 -10.83
CA LYS A 39 -3.67 0.24 -9.92
C LYS A 39 -3.85 -0.77 -8.78
N LYS A 40 -3.97 -2.06 -9.14
CA LYS A 40 -4.12 -3.17 -8.17
C LYS A 40 -2.88 -3.31 -7.28
N LYS A 41 -1.69 -3.10 -7.84
CA LYS A 41 -0.45 -3.16 -7.07
C LYS A 41 -0.42 -2.04 -6.03
N ALA A 42 -0.75 -0.81 -6.42
CA ALA A 42 -0.83 0.34 -5.52
C ALA A 42 -1.86 0.15 -4.40
N SER A 43 -3.05 -0.37 -4.71
CA SER A 43 -4.07 -0.63 -3.68
C SER A 43 -3.62 -1.69 -2.66
N ILE A 44 -2.98 -2.76 -3.13
CA ILE A 44 -2.45 -3.81 -2.24
C ILE A 44 -1.28 -3.28 -1.40
N THR A 45 -0.33 -2.57 -2.01
CA THR A 45 0.80 -1.97 -1.27
C THR A 45 0.30 -0.99 -0.21
N PHE A 46 -0.73 -0.20 -0.52
CA PHE A 46 -1.33 0.72 0.45
C PHE A 46 -2.01 -0.02 1.61
N ALA A 47 -2.82 -1.05 1.33
CA ALA A 47 -3.39 -1.90 2.37
C ALA A 47 -2.31 -2.56 3.24
N LYS A 48 -1.20 -2.99 2.61
CA LYS A 48 -0.04 -3.55 3.31
C LYS A 48 0.64 -2.52 4.21
N ALA A 49 0.82 -1.29 3.74
CA ALA A 49 1.41 -0.21 4.52
C ALA A 49 0.58 0.15 5.74
N LEU A 50 -0.75 0.16 5.62
CA LEU A 50 -1.67 0.43 6.74
C LEU A 50 -1.62 -0.63 7.85
N ASN A 51 -1.28 -1.88 7.51
CA ASN A 51 -1.18 -2.98 8.47
C ASN A 51 0.26 -3.31 8.89
N CYS A 52 1.26 -2.62 8.31
CA CYS A 52 2.65 -2.83 8.62
C CYS A 52 2.97 -2.34 10.04
N THR A 53 3.60 -3.19 10.86
CA THR A 53 3.96 -2.84 12.23
C THR A 53 5.21 -1.98 12.34
N ASP A 54 5.95 -1.85 11.24
CA ASP A 54 7.26 -1.21 11.17
C ASP A 54 7.37 -0.43 9.86
N PHE A 55 6.47 0.53 9.67
CA PHE A 55 6.44 1.36 8.47
C PHE A 55 7.38 2.56 8.63
N GLU A 56 8.38 2.66 7.76
CA GLU A 56 9.34 3.77 7.70
C GLU A 56 9.42 4.31 6.27
N ASP A 57 8.46 5.16 5.90
CA ASP A 57 8.25 5.69 4.54
C ASP A 57 7.95 4.63 3.46
N ASP A 58 8.29 3.37 3.67
CA ASP A 58 7.84 2.20 2.91
C ASP A 58 7.54 1.02 3.84
N VAL A 59 6.96 -0.03 3.26
CA VAL A 59 6.61 -1.29 3.95
C VAL A 59 7.87 -2.10 4.28
N CYS A 60 7.96 -2.64 5.50
CA CYS A 60 9.15 -3.41 5.90
C CYS A 60 9.28 -4.78 5.22
N ASP A 61 8.19 -5.33 4.68
CA ASP A 61 8.10 -6.66 4.07
C ASP A 61 8.48 -7.88 4.96
N ILE A 62 8.98 -7.65 6.19
CA ILE A 62 9.45 -8.69 7.10
C ILE A 62 8.48 -9.02 8.24
N CYS A 63 7.58 -8.10 8.60
CA CYS A 63 6.65 -8.31 9.70
C CYS A 63 5.59 -9.36 9.35
N VAL A 64 4.94 -9.93 10.38
CA VAL A 64 3.93 -10.98 10.20
C VAL A 64 2.76 -10.49 9.32
N SER A 65 2.33 -9.24 9.48
CA SER A 65 1.25 -8.68 8.66
C SER A 65 1.65 -8.61 7.18
N CYS A 66 2.80 -7.99 6.87
CA CYS A 66 3.32 -7.89 5.51
C CYS A 66 3.43 -9.27 4.83
N ARG A 67 3.98 -10.27 5.53
CA ARG A 67 4.11 -11.64 4.98
C ARG A 67 2.75 -12.28 4.70
N LYS A 68 1.77 -12.13 5.59
CA LYS A 68 0.40 -12.64 5.38
C LYS A 68 -0.29 -11.96 4.21
N ILE A 69 -0.10 -10.65 4.03
CA ILE A 69 -0.69 -9.90 2.91
C ILE A 69 -0.04 -10.32 1.59
N ASN A 70 1.29 -10.50 1.55
CA ASN A 70 1.98 -11.02 0.37
C ASN A 70 1.51 -12.42 -0.04
N GLN A 71 1.02 -13.21 0.92
CA GLN A 71 0.45 -14.55 0.69
C GLN A 71 -1.09 -14.54 0.53
N CYS A 72 -1.74 -13.38 0.57
CA CYS A 72 -3.19 -13.23 0.49
C CYS A 72 -3.98 -13.98 1.59
N ILE A 73 -3.41 -14.11 2.79
CA ILE A 73 -4.02 -14.82 3.94
C ILE A 73 -4.19 -13.94 5.19
N HIS A 74 -4.13 -12.62 5.03
CA HIS A 74 -4.30 -11.71 6.16
C HIS A 74 -5.78 -11.62 6.55
N PRO A 75 -6.15 -11.85 7.83
CA PRO A 75 -7.56 -11.89 8.24
C PRO A 75 -8.29 -10.57 8.00
N ASP A 76 -7.61 -9.44 8.17
CA ASP A 76 -8.20 -8.10 8.04
C ASP A 76 -8.05 -7.48 6.63
N VAL A 77 -7.46 -8.20 5.66
CA VAL A 77 -7.26 -7.69 4.30
C VAL A 77 -7.80 -8.70 3.30
N THR A 78 -8.87 -8.33 2.61
CA THR A 78 -9.50 -9.13 1.55
C THR A 78 -9.13 -8.58 0.17
N LEU A 79 -8.83 -9.45 -0.79
CA LEU A 79 -8.31 -9.13 -2.13
C LEU A 79 -9.17 -9.64 -3.27
#